data_AF-A0A1F8H216-F1
#
_entry.id   AF-A0A1F8H216-F1
#
_cell.length_a   1.000
_cell.length_b   1.000
_cell.length_c   1.000
_cell.angle_alpha   90.00
_cell.angle_beta   90.00
_cell.angle_gamma   90.00
#
_symmetry.space_group_name_H-M   'P 1'
#
loop_
_entity.id
_entity.type
_entity.pdbx_description
1 polymer ?
#
loop_
_entity_poly.entity_id
_entity_poly.type
_entity_poly.pdbx_seq_one_letter_code
_entity_poly.pdbx_strand_id
1 'polypeptide(L)'
;MKKEYFLKCWVGPGMFPDERSICFKDKDGNDISGFVWAGAVDEENGLVRVDICNETLDVFLVTNGGWELFMSRRVWVPKDAIVIKNKEK
;
A
#
# COMPACT_ATOMS: atom_id res chain seq x y z
N MET A 1 -2.86 -17.67 11.96
CA MET A 1 -1.98 -17.21 10.85
C MET A 1 -2.08 -15.69 10.80
N LYS A 2 -0.95 -14.97 10.75
CA LYS A 2 -0.99 -13.50 10.64
C LYS A 2 -1.23 -13.16 9.17
N LYS A 3 -2.30 -12.41 8.88
CA LYS A 3 -2.58 -11.92 7.52
C LYS A 3 -1.65 -10.74 7.23
N GLU A 4 -1.13 -10.68 6.02
CA GLU A 4 -0.44 -9.52 5.49
C GLU A 4 -1.26 -8.93 4.34
N TYR A 5 -1.39 -7.62 4.35
CA TYR A 5 -2.22 -6.87 3.41
C TYR A 5 -1.33 -6.07 2.49
N PHE A 6 -1.64 -6.12 1.20
CA PHE A 6 -0.88 -5.47 0.15
C PHE A 6 -1.82 -4.69 -0.73
N LEU A 7 -1.52 -3.43 -0.99
CA LEU A 7 -2.28 -2.56 -1.87
C LEU A 7 -1.70 -2.62 -3.29
N LYS A 8 -2.56 -2.83 -4.28
CA LYS A 8 -2.20 -2.70 -5.69
C LYS A 8 -1.84 -1.26 -6.02
N CYS A 9 -0.67 -1.07 -6.61
CA CYS A 9 -0.18 0.24 -7.02
C CYS A 9 0.76 0.13 -8.22
N TRP A 10 0.93 1.24 -8.93
CA TRP A 10 2.12 1.41 -9.75
C TRP A 10 3.32 1.63 -8.84
N VAL A 11 4.46 1.01 -9.16
CA VAL A 11 5.72 1.14 -8.43
C VAL A 11 6.79 1.64 -9.40
N GLY A 12 7.56 2.63 -8.98
CA GLY A 12 8.66 3.19 -9.75
C GLY A 12 9.86 3.57 -8.89
N PRO A 13 10.96 4.02 -9.52
CA PRO A 13 12.12 4.50 -8.79
C PRO A 13 11.77 5.72 -7.92
N GLY A 14 12.35 5.78 -6.73
CA GLY A 14 12.34 6.97 -5.87
C GLY A 14 13.50 7.92 -6.19
N MET A 15 13.63 8.97 -5.38
CA MET A 15 14.75 9.91 -5.39
C MET A 15 16.04 9.28 -4.86
N PHE A 16 15.92 8.35 -3.90
CA PHE A 16 17.04 7.62 -3.31
C PHE A 16 17.05 6.15 -3.77
N PRO A 17 18.23 5.48 -3.83
CA PRO A 17 18.33 4.09 -4.31
C PRO A 17 17.42 3.10 -3.57
N ASP A 18 17.25 3.29 -2.26
CA ASP A 18 16.41 2.43 -1.41
C ASP A 18 14.97 2.94 -1.28
N GLU A 19 14.58 3.93 -2.07
CA GLU A 19 13.23 4.50 -2.11
C GLU A 19 12.49 4.06 -3.37
N ARG A 20 11.17 3.91 -3.25
CA ARG A 20 10.26 3.68 -4.37
C ARG A 20 9.14 4.70 -4.34
N SER A 21 8.81 5.21 -5.53
CA SER A 21 7.60 5.97 -5.75
C SER A 21 6.45 4.99 -5.97
N ILE A 22 5.28 5.30 -5.41
CA ILE A 22 4.06 4.53 -5.62
C ILE A 22 2.93 5.43 -6.06
N CYS A 23 2.01 4.88 -6.84
CA CYS A 23 0.77 5.54 -7.21
C CYS A 23 -0.40 4.56 -7.19
N PHE A 24 -1.50 4.90 -6.54
CA PHE A 24 -2.70 4.06 -6.45
C PHE A 24 -3.96 4.92 -6.40
N LYS A 25 -5.13 4.29 -6.52
CA LYS A 25 -6.41 4.99 -6.48
C LYS A 25 -7.07 4.91 -5.09
N ASP A 26 -7.57 6.04 -4.61
CA ASP A 26 -8.45 6.06 -3.44
C ASP A 26 -9.86 5.54 -3.79
N LYS A 27 -10.75 5.48 -2.80
CA LYS A 27 -12.15 5.05 -2.98
C LYS A 27 -12.95 5.90 -3.98
N ASP A 28 -12.52 7.13 -4.25
CA ASP A 28 -13.18 8.07 -5.15
C ASP A 28 -12.53 8.08 -6.55
N GLY A 29 -11.51 7.23 -6.76
CA GLY A 29 -10.80 7.06 -8.03
C GLY A 29 -9.65 8.05 -8.25
N ASN A 30 -9.35 8.91 -7.26
CA ASN A 30 -8.26 9.88 -7.35
C ASN A 30 -6.91 9.18 -7.22
N ASP A 31 -5.93 9.66 -7.98
CA ASP A 31 -4.57 9.17 -7.87
C ASP A 31 -3.89 9.74 -6.62
N ILE A 32 -3.39 8.84 -5.78
CA ILE A 32 -2.61 9.13 -4.59
C ILE A 32 -1.19 8.65 -4.87
N SER A 33 -0.23 9.57 -4.76
CA SER A 33 1.18 9.27 -4.94
C SER A 33 1.95 9.47 -3.64
N GLY A 34 3.03 8.70 -3.48
CA GLY A 34 3.89 8.80 -2.31
C GLY A 34 5.19 8.04 -2.47
N PHE A 35 6.00 8.07 -1.41
CA PHE A 35 7.29 7.40 -1.36
C PHE A 35 7.36 6.46 -0.16
N VAL A 36 7.93 5.28 -0.39
CA VAL A 36 8.14 4.23 0.60
C VAL A 36 9.53 3.62 0.43
N TRP A 37 10.03 2.94 1.46
CA TRP A 37 11.27 2.16 1.34
C TRP A 37 11.08 0.95 0.43
N ALA A 38 12.13 0.56 -0.30
CA ALA A 38 12.10 -0.56 -1.25
C ALA A 38 11.67 -1.89 -0.59
N GLY A 39 12.01 -2.09 0.68
CA GLY A 39 11.57 -3.28 1.45
C GLY A 39 10.07 -3.37 1.73
N ALA A 40 9.31 -2.30 1.45
CA ALA A 40 7.86 -2.26 1.63
C ALA A 40 7.07 -2.60 0.36
N VAL A 41 7.75 -2.76 -0.79
CA VAL A 41 7.10 -3.05 -2.08
C VAL A 41 7.50 -4.41 -2.63
N ASP A 42 6.56 -5.02 -3.34
CA ASP A 42 6.75 -6.15 -4.24
C ASP A 42 6.71 -5.56 -5.65
N GLU A 43 7.89 -5.21 -6.17
CA GLU A 43 8.05 -4.48 -7.43
C GLU A 43 7.55 -5.29 -8.63
N GLU A 44 7.75 -6.61 -8.60
CA GLU A 44 7.32 -7.52 -9.67
C GLU A 44 5.79 -7.55 -9.81
N ASN A 45 5.07 -7.52 -8.69
CA ASN A 45 3.62 -7.61 -8.67
C ASN A 45 2.90 -6.25 -8.55
N GLY A 46 3.64 -5.14 -8.44
CA GLY A 46 3.07 -3.81 -8.25
C GLY A 46 2.26 -3.73 -6.97
N LEU A 47 2.83 -4.17 -5.84
CA LEU A 47 2.17 -4.14 -4.55
C LEU A 47 2.97 -3.38 -3.51
N VAL A 48 2.29 -2.65 -2.63
CA VAL A 48 2.89 -2.04 -1.44
C VAL A 48 2.24 -2.63 -0.19
N ARG A 49 3.06 -2.95 0.81
CA ARG A 49 2.57 -3.44 2.10
C ARG A 49 1.80 -2.35 2.84
N VAL A 50 0.65 -2.70 3.40
CA VAL A 50 -0.20 -1.81 4.19
C VAL A 50 -0.74 -2.53 5.43
N ASP A 51 -1.16 -1.73 6.41
CA ASP A 51 -1.95 -2.16 7.55
C ASP A 51 -3.39 -1.64 7.39
N ILE A 52 -4.37 -2.48 7.75
CA ILE A 52 -5.77 -2.10 7.79
C ILE A 52 -6.06 -1.44 9.14
N CYS A 53 -6.39 -0.15 9.12
CA CYS A 53 -6.77 0.60 10.31
C CYS A 53 -8.26 0.46 10.64
N ASN A 54 -9.11 0.36 9.62
CA ASN A 54 -10.56 0.26 9.75
C ASN A 54 -11.18 -0.33 8.48
N GLU A 55 -12.42 -0.80 8.55
CA GLU A 55 -13.14 -1.34 7.38
C GLU A 55 -14.63 -0.97 7.40
N THR A 56 -15.21 -0.84 6.22
CA THR A 56 -16.67 -0.82 6.02
C THR A 56 -17.06 -1.99 5.10
N LEU A 57 -18.25 -1.96 4.48
CA LEU A 57 -18.66 -3.02 3.55
C LEU A 57 -17.70 -3.14 2.37
N ASP A 58 -17.38 -2.01 1.71
CA ASP A 58 -16.72 -2.01 0.38
C ASP A 58 -15.32 -1.38 0.37
N VAL A 59 -14.89 -0.75 1.47
CA VAL A 59 -13.58 -0.07 1.54
C VAL A 59 -12.78 -0.44 2.80
N PHE A 60 -11.47 -0.34 2.68
CA PHE A 60 -10.52 -0.40 3.78
C PHE A 60 -9.87 0.97 4.01
N LEU A 61 -9.70 1.36 5.28
CA LEU A 61 -8.81 2.46 5.64
C LEU A 61 -7.41 1.89 5.84
N VAL A 62 -6.49 2.26 4.96
CA VAL A 62 -5.13 1.74 4.98
C VAL A 62 -4.12 2.78 5.44
N THR A 63 -3.04 2.29 6.03
CA THR A 63 -1.79 3.03 6.29
C THR A 63 -0.64 2.14 5.87
N ASN A 64 0.55 2.67 5.62
CA ASN A 64 1.70 1.88 5.20
C ASN A 64 2.47 1.25 6.38
N GLY A 65 1.86 1.08 7.56
CA GLY A 65 2.47 0.38 8.69
C GLY A 65 3.82 0.94 9.19
N GLY A 66 4.10 2.23 8.98
CA GLY A 66 5.34 2.87 9.42
C GLY A 66 6.52 2.77 8.44
N TRP A 67 6.28 2.33 7.20
CA TRP A 67 7.29 2.23 6.14
C TRP A 67 7.49 3.52 5.32
N GLU A 68 6.99 4.66 5.81
CA GLU A 68 6.94 5.92 5.04
C GLU A 68 8.21 6.78 5.14
N LEU A 69 8.49 7.43 4.01
CA LEU A 69 9.24 8.69 3.92
C LEU A 69 8.30 9.90 3.74
N PHE A 70 7.14 9.74 3.06
CA PHE A 70 6.27 10.88 2.72
C PHE A 70 4.75 10.58 2.55
N MET A 71 4.20 9.50 3.12
CA MET A 71 2.75 9.19 3.02
C MET A 71 1.99 9.39 4.34
N SER A 72 2.03 10.59 4.93
CA SER A 72 1.49 10.87 6.27
C SER A 72 -0.02 10.66 6.50
N ARG A 73 -0.76 10.03 5.57
CA ARG A 73 -2.22 9.91 5.60
C ARG A 73 -2.68 8.46 5.57
N ARG A 74 -3.71 8.19 6.38
CA ARG A 74 -4.57 7.02 6.20
C ARG A 74 -5.48 7.29 5.00
N VAL A 75 -5.60 6.32 4.09
CA VAL A 75 -6.36 6.48 2.84
C VAL A 75 -7.44 5.41 2.77
N TRP A 76 -8.65 5.80 2.40
CA TRP A 76 -9.71 4.83 2.10
C TRP A 76 -9.52 4.30 0.69
N VAL A 77 -9.44 2.99 0.54
CA VAL A 77 -9.26 2.29 -0.74
C VAL A 77 -10.32 1.20 -0.91
N PRO A 78 -10.75 0.88 -2.14
CA PRO A 78 -11.63 -0.25 -2.42
C PRO A 78 -11.06 -1.58 -1.92
N LYS A 79 -11.90 -2.51 -1.42
CA LYS A 79 -11.41 -3.81 -0.91
C LYS A 79 -10.74 -4.66 -1.99
N ASP A 80 -11.16 -4.55 -3.25
CA ASP A 80 -10.58 -5.26 -4.40
C ASP A 80 -9.19 -4.73 -4.81
N ALA A 81 -8.81 -3.54 -4.32
CA ALA A 81 -7.45 -3.03 -4.42
C ALA A 81 -6.48 -3.73 -3.45
N ILE A 82 -6.98 -4.50 -2.48
CA ILE A 82 -6.16 -5.21 -1.48
C ILE A 82 -5.98 -6.69 -1.84
N VAL A 83 -4.73 -7.13 -1.81
CA VAL A 83 -4.31 -8.52 -1.88
C VAL A 83 -3.99 -9.00 -0.46
N ILE A 84 -4.61 -10.09 -0.04
CA ILE A 84 -4.41 -10.70 1.29
C ILE A 84 -3.50 -11.92 1.11
N LYS A 85 -2.30 -11.87 1.70
CA LYS A 85 -1.37 -13.01 1.75
C LYS A 85 -1.36 -13.60 3.16
N ASN A 86 -1.36 -14.93 3.26
CA ASN A 86 -1.19 -15.62 4.54
C ASN A 86 0.30 -15.79 4.81
N LYS A 87 0.77 -15.38 5.98
CA LYS A 87 2.13 -15.69 6.40
C LYS A 87 2.21 -17.17 6.78
N GLU A 88 2.82 -17.98 5.93
CA GLU A 88 3.18 -19.36 6.28
C GLU A 88 4.18 -19.32 7.44
N LYS A 89 3.99 -20.24 8.39
CA LYS A 89 4.77 -20.32 9.63
C LYS A 89 6.14 -20.90 9.38
#